data_AF-A0A353NMI1-F1
#
_entry.id   AF-A0A353NMI1-F1
#
_cell.length_a   1.000
_cell.length_b   1.000
_cell.length_c   1.000
_cell.angle_alpha   90.00
_cell.angle_beta   90.00
_cell.angle_gamma   90.00
#
_symmetry.space_group_name_H-M   'P 1'
#
loop_
_entity.id
_entity.type
_entity.pdbx_description
1 polymer ?
#
loop_
_entity_poly.entity_id
_entity_poly.type
_entity_poly.pdbx_seq_one_letter_code
_entity_poly.pdbx_strand_id
1 'polypeptide(L)'
;RLAAFLPLITGTLENVKKLGIPKALTGPISRGDCGTVKKHLQAMEDLPQLASAYQILGLATVDTAINKGTISEEQAKALRSLLADHWHGMH
;
A
#
# COMPACT_ATOMS: atom_id res chain seq x y z
N ARG A 1 -10.69 -1.73 20.39
CA ARG A 1 -10.16 -1.77 19.00
C ARG A 1 -8.86 -0.97 18.86
N LEU A 2 -8.79 0.30 19.31
CA LEU A 2 -7.57 1.12 19.25
C LEU A 2 -6.32 0.47 19.89
N ALA A 3 -6.49 -0.19 21.04
CA ALA A 3 -5.38 -0.89 21.73
C ALA A 3 -4.68 -1.96 20.88
N ALA A 4 -5.38 -2.59 19.93
CA ALA A 4 -4.78 -3.58 19.02
C ALA A 4 -3.98 -2.92 17.87
N PHE A 5 -4.28 -1.67 17.53
CA PHE A 5 -3.58 -0.91 16.49
C PHE A 5 -2.37 -0.15 17.02
N LEU A 6 -2.35 0.20 18.31
CA LEU A 6 -1.23 0.92 18.93
C LEU A 6 0.14 0.27 18.66
N PRO A 7 0.32 -1.06 18.84
CA PRO A 7 1.60 -1.69 18.53
C PRO A 7 2.03 -1.54 17.06
N LEU A 8 1.09 -1.58 16.12
CA LEU A 8 1.38 -1.39 14.69
C LEU A 8 1.84 0.04 14.41
N ILE A 9 1.12 1.04 14.92
CA ILE A 9 1.43 2.45 14.72
C ILE A 9 2.79 2.80 15.35
N THR A 10 3.00 2.40 16.60
CA THR A 10 4.27 2.63 17.30
C THR A 10 5.42 1.89 16.60
N GLY A 11 5.20 0.64 16.18
CA GLY A 11 6.19 -0.12 15.41
C GLY A 11 6.57 0.55 14.09
N THR A 12 5.60 1.10 13.35
CA THR A 12 5.87 1.88 12.14
C THR A 12 6.72 3.10 12.43
N LEU A 13 6.40 3.88 13.48
CA LEU A 13 7.17 5.07 13.85
C LEU A 13 8.62 4.71 14.23
N GLU A 14 8.81 3.65 15.01
CA GLU A 14 10.14 3.19 15.40
C GLU A 14 10.95 2.68 14.20
N ASN A 15 10.31 1.99 13.24
CA ASN A 15 10.97 1.60 12.00
C ASN A 15 11.40 2.81 11.16
N VAL A 16 10.56 3.84 11.07
CA VAL A 16 10.90 5.10 10.39
C VAL A 16 12.09 5.77 11.06
N LYS A 17 12.12 5.86 12.40
CA LYS A 17 13.25 6.45 13.14
C LYS A 17 14.55 5.69 12.91
N LYS A 18 14.51 4.36 12.91
CA LYS A 18 15.70 3.50 12.81
C LYS A 18 16.25 3.38 11.38
N LEU A 19 15.36 3.29 10.39
CA LEU A 19 15.71 2.92 9.01
C LEU A 19 15.59 4.09 8.03
N GLY A 20 14.88 5.15 8.39
CA GLY A 20 14.46 6.21 7.49
C GLY A 20 13.44 5.75 6.45
N ILE A 21 12.89 6.73 5.72
CA ILE A 21 12.16 6.46 4.46
C ILE A 21 13.23 6.30 3.37
N PRO A 22 13.15 5.32 2.45
CA PRO A 22 12.06 4.38 2.16
C PRO A 22 12.20 3.02 2.85
N LYS A 23 13.31 2.77 3.57
CA LYS A 23 13.63 1.44 4.12
C LYS A 23 12.59 0.95 5.14
N ALA A 24 11.95 1.87 5.87
CA ALA A 24 10.87 1.55 6.79
C ALA A 24 9.57 1.07 6.12
N LEU A 25 9.45 1.19 4.80
CA LEU A 25 8.26 0.72 4.08
C LEU A 25 8.09 -0.79 4.23
N THR A 26 6.90 -1.21 4.66
CA THR A 26 6.46 -2.60 4.79
C THR A 26 5.08 -2.78 4.15
N GLY A 27 4.57 -4.01 4.10
CA GLY A 27 3.23 -4.31 3.61
C GLY A 27 3.22 -5.00 2.24
N PRO A 28 2.02 -5.35 1.72
CA PRO A 28 1.89 -6.20 0.54
C PRO A 28 2.50 -5.56 -0.71
N ILE A 29 2.33 -4.24 -0.91
CA ILE A 29 2.90 -3.50 -2.05
C ILE A 29 4.43 -3.58 -2.04
N SER A 30 5.06 -3.39 -0.87
CA SER A 30 6.53 -3.50 -0.74
C SER A 30 7.09 -4.90 -1.03
N ARG A 31 6.25 -5.93 -1.07
CA ARG A 31 6.62 -7.32 -1.37
C ARG A 31 6.13 -7.79 -2.75
N GLY A 32 5.48 -6.93 -3.53
CA GLY A 32 4.91 -7.31 -4.83
C GLY A 32 3.64 -8.19 -4.73
N ASP A 33 3.01 -8.25 -3.56
CA ASP A 33 1.89 -9.17 -3.30
C ASP A 33 0.56 -8.61 -3.83
N CYS A 34 0.34 -8.81 -5.13
CA CYS A 34 -0.90 -8.42 -5.82
C CYS A 34 -2.14 -9.14 -5.27
N GLY A 35 -1.99 -10.37 -4.77
CA GLY A 35 -3.10 -11.17 -4.25
C GLY A 35 -3.71 -10.54 -3.00
N THR A 36 -2.87 -10.08 -2.08
CA THR A 36 -3.33 -9.36 -0.89
C THR A 36 -3.93 -8.00 -1.24
N VAL A 37 -3.32 -7.24 -2.16
CA VAL A 37 -3.86 -5.95 -2.61
C VAL A 37 -5.25 -6.13 -3.24
N LYS A 38 -5.46 -7.16 -4.06
CA LYS A 38 -6.77 -7.47 -4.64
C LYS A 38 -7.83 -7.75 -3.56
N LYS A 39 -7.49 -8.56 -2.55
CA LYS A 39 -8.39 -8.86 -1.42
C LYS A 39 -8.76 -7.61 -0.63
N HIS A 40 -7.82 -6.68 -0.45
CA HIS A 40 -8.11 -5.40 0.22
C HIS A 40 -9.10 -4.56 -0.58
N LEU A 41 -8.90 -4.44 -1.89
CA LEU A 41 -9.82 -3.70 -2.77
C LEU A 41 -11.23 -4.32 -2.74
N GLN A 42 -11.33 -5.65 -2.81
CA GLN A 42 -12.61 -6.36 -2.69
C GLN A 42 -13.30 -6.12 -1.34
N ALA A 43 -12.54 -6.11 -0.24
CA ALA A 43 -13.11 -5.82 1.08
C ALA A 43 -13.59 -4.36 1.24
N MET A 44 -13.23 -3.47 0.30
CA MET A 44 -13.60 -2.06 0.27
C MET A 44 -14.59 -1.73 -0.85
N GLU A 45 -15.15 -2.73 -1.54
CA GLU A 45 -16.05 -2.54 -2.69
C GLU A 45 -17.25 -1.63 -2.35
N ASP A 46 -17.85 -1.82 -1.17
CA ASP A 46 -18.97 -0.98 -0.67
C ASP A 46 -18.53 0.31 0.04
N LEU A 47 -17.22 0.63 0.04
CA LEU A 47 -16.62 1.76 0.74
C LEU A 47 -15.80 2.63 -0.23
N PRO A 48 -16.44 3.29 -1.22
CA PRO A 48 -15.75 3.91 -2.35
C PRO A 48 -14.75 5.01 -1.96
N GLN A 49 -15.04 5.80 -0.91
CA GLN A 49 -14.10 6.81 -0.42
C GLN A 49 -12.83 6.19 0.19
N LEU A 50 -12.98 5.07 0.89
CA LEU A 50 -11.86 4.35 1.49
C LEU A 50 -11.03 3.65 0.41
N ALA A 51 -11.69 3.03 -0.57
CA ALA A 51 -11.04 2.43 -1.73
C ALA A 51 -10.18 3.46 -2.47
N SER A 52 -10.74 4.64 -2.77
CA SER A 52 -10.00 5.75 -3.39
C SER A 52 -8.76 6.15 -2.58
N ALA A 53 -8.90 6.37 -1.26
CA ALA A 53 -7.75 6.70 -0.42
C ALA A 53 -6.68 5.60 -0.44
N TYR A 54 -7.09 4.33 -0.38
CA TYR A 54 -6.19 3.18 -0.46
C TYR A 54 -5.44 3.12 -1.80
N GLN A 55 -6.11 3.42 -2.91
CA GLN A 55 -5.52 3.40 -4.25
C GLN A 55 -4.49 4.50 -4.45
N ILE A 56 -4.80 5.75 -4.07
CA ILE A 56 -3.84 6.87 -4.16
C ILE A 56 -2.58 6.56 -3.38
N LEU A 57 -2.74 6.18 -2.11
CA LEU A 57 -1.61 5.83 -1.24
C LEU A 57 -0.87 4.60 -1.76
N GLY A 58 -1.60 3.63 -2.32
CA GLY A 58 -1.04 2.45 -2.94
C GLY A 58 -0.14 2.78 -4.12
N LEU A 59 -0.57 3.64 -5.04
CA LEU A 59 0.21 4.08 -6.20
C LEU A 59 1.50 4.77 -5.78
N ALA A 60 1.44 5.71 -4.84
CA ALA A 60 2.64 6.35 -4.28
C ALA A 60 3.58 5.34 -3.58
N THR A 61 3.01 4.29 -2.98
CA THR A 61 3.76 3.21 -2.34
C THR A 61 4.48 2.33 -3.36
N VAL A 62 3.90 2.09 -4.55
CA VAL A 62 4.55 1.33 -5.63
C VAL A 62 5.84 2.04 -6.07
N ASP A 63 5.80 3.36 -6.25
CA ASP A 63 6.97 4.15 -6.63
C ASP A 63 8.07 4.06 -5.57
N THR A 64 7.68 4.14 -4.30
CA THR A 64 8.60 3.98 -3.18
C THR A 64 9.22 2.58 -3.14
N ALA A 65 8.44 1.53 -3.44
CA ALA A 65 8.90 0.14 -3.45
C ALA A 65 9.87 -0.16 -4.62
N ILE A 66 9.64 0.42 -5.81
CA ILE A 66 10.58 0.37 -6.94
C ILE A 66 11.89 1.08 -6.60
N ASN A 67 11.81 2.30 -6.07
CA ASN A 67 13.00 3.07 -5.67
C ASN A 67 13.80 2.38 -4.57
N LYS A 68 13.14 1.63 -3.68
CA LYS A 68 13.78 0.79 -2.65
C LYS A 68 14.42 -0.48 -3.24
N GLY A 69 14.05 -0.88 -4.46
CA GLY A 69 14.49 -2.12 -5.10
C GLY A 69 13.85 -3.38 -4.52
N THR A 70 12.71 -3.26 -3.83
CA THR A 70 12.03 -4.41 -3.19
C THR A 70 11.06 -5.14 -4.11
N ILE A 71 10.73 -4.55 -5.26
CA ILE A 71 9.88 -5.16 -6.29
C ILE A 71 10.51 -4.92 -7.67
N SER A 72 10.18 -5.79 -8.63
CA SER A 72 10.57 -5.60 -10.03
C SER A 72 9.64 -4.64 -10.78
N GLU A 73 10.10 -4.11 -11.91
CA GLU A 73 9.26 -3.29 -12.81
C GLU A 73 7.99 -4.02 -13.26
N GLU A 74 8.06 -5.34 -13.47
CA GLU A 74 6.91 -6.17 -13.81
C GLU A 74 5.88 -6.20 -12.66
N GLN A 75 6.35 -6.40 -11.42
CA GLN A 75 5.49 -6.36 -10.24
C GLN A 75 4.87 -4.98 -10.03
N ALA A 76 5.63 -3.91 -10.24
CA ALA A 76 5.11 -2.55 -10.16
C ALA A 76 4.06 -2.26 -11.22
N LYS A 77 4.27 -2.73 -12.46
CA LYS A 77 3.28 -2.60 -13.53
C LYS A 77 1.98 -3.33 -13.17
N ALA A 78 2.08 -4.56 -12.67
CA ALA A 78 0.91 -5.33 -12.24
C ALA A 78 0.14 -4.64 -11.09
N LEU A 79 0.86 -4.14 -10.08
CA LEU A 79 0.27 -3.40 -8.97
C LEU A 79 -0.39 -2.10 -9.42
N ARG A 80 0.26 -1.32 -10.30
CA ARG A 80 -0.31 -0.08 -10.85
C ARG A 80 -1.59 -0.35 -11.62
N SER A 81 -1.63 -1.39 -12.47
CA SER A 81 -2.85 -1.79 -13.18
C SER A 81 -3.96 -2.11 -12.18
N LEU A 82 -3.69 -3.00 -11.22
CA LEU A 82 -4.67 -3.41 -10.21
C LEU A 82 -5.24 -2.22 -9.41
N LEU A 83 -4.38 -1.27 -9.04
CA LEU A 83 -4.75 -0.08 -8.29
C LEU A 83 -5.47 0.98 -9.15
N ALA A 84 -5.19 1.06 -10.45
CA ALA A 84 -5.83 2.01 -11.36
C ALA A 84 -7.20 1.51 -11.85
N ASP A 85 -7.37 0.20 -12.07
CA ASP A 85 -8.60 -0.38 -12.64
C ASP A 85 -9.85 -0.17 -11.77
N HIS A 86 -9.68 0.08 -10.48
CA HIS A 86 -10.78 0.27 -9.52
C HIS A 86 -11.01 1.75 -9.16
N TRP A 87 -10.27 2.69 -9.79
CA TRP A 87 -10.29 4.12 -9.41
C TRP A 87 -11.50 4.80 -10.05
N HIS A 88 -12.47 5.19 -9.24
CA HIS A 88 -13.72 5.80 -9.71
C HIS A 88 -13.67 7.34 -9.78
N GLY A 89 -12.52 7.96 -9.45
CA GLY A 89 -12.40 9.42 -9.39
C GLY A 89 -13.23 10.05 -8.26
N MET A 90 -12.83 11.25 -7.83
CA MET A 90 -13.72 12.09 -7.02
C MET A 90 -14.70 12.76 -7.98
N HIS A 91 -15.89 12.18 -8.12
CA HIS A 91 -17.07 12.89 -8.60
C HIS A 91 -17.81 13.48 -7.41
#